data_AF-A0A411MLR9-F1
#
_entry.id   AF-A0A411MLR9-F1
#
_cell.length_a   1.000
_cell.length_b   1.000
_cell.length_c   1.000
_cell.angle_alpha   90.00
_cell.angle_beta   90.00
_cell.angle_gamma   90.00
#
_symmetry.space_group_name_H-M   'P 1'
#
loop_
_entity.id
_entity.type
_entity.pdbx_description
1 polymer ?
#
loop_
_entity_poly.entity_id
_entity_poly.type
_entity_poly.pdbx_seq_one_letter_code
_entity_poly.pdbx_strand_id
1 'polypeptide(L)'
;MAIDAIAAYATLGLAHSLDPGGQGVPVSLQDRLIQAFAESAQASKSQVAQIQQLLQRPDITSPQALALLQEQTGQYNVDINLLNTLVRKAVGTVETLLRQS
;
A
#
# COMPACT_ATOMS: atom_id res chain seq x y z
N MET A 1 5.38 -1.02 45.01
CA MET A 1 4.85 0.31 44.66
C MET A 1 5.26 0.80 43.25
N ALA A 2 5.69 -0.08 42.33
CA ALA A 2 5.99 0.26 40.93
C ALA A 2 5.11 -0.52 39.91
N ILE A 3 4.27 -1.44 40.39
CA ILE A 3 3.39 -2.27 39.54
C ILE A 3 2.04 -1.57 39.30
N ASP A 4 1.52 -0.85 40.29
CA ASP A 4 0.26 -0.08 40.15
C ASP A 4 0.35 1.06 39.12
N ALA A 5 1.56 1.59 38.88
CA ALA A 5 1.78 2.64 37.89
C ALA A 5 1.62 2.12 36.44
N ILE A 6 2.02 0.87 36.15
CA ILE A 6 1.92 0.28 34.80
C ILE A 6 0.46 -0.05 34.46
N ALA A 7 -0.33 -0.48 35.45
CA ALA A 7 -1.77 -0.70 35.29
C ALA A 7 -2.55 0.59 35.01
N ALA A 8 -2.11 1.73 35.57
CA ALA A 8 -2.69 3.05 35.30
C ALA A 8 -2.40 3.56 33.88
N TYR A 9 -1.22 3.26 33.31
CA TYR A 9 -0.93 3.59 31.91
C TYR A 9 -1.65 2.67 30.91
N ALA A 10 -1.82 1.38 31.25
CA ALA A 10 -2.56 0.43 30.41
C ALA A 10 -4.06 0.79 30.29
N THR A 11 -4.65 1.37 31.35
CA THR A 11 -6.05 1.81 31.34
C THR A 11 -6.27 3.15 30.63
N LEU A 12 -5.26 4.02 30.53
CA LEU A 12 -5.34 5.25 29.72
C LEU A 12 -5.11 5.03 28.22
N GLY A 13 -4.43 3.95 27.82
CA GLY A 13 -4.04 3.69 26.42
C GLY A 13 -5.05 2.88 25.59
N LEU A 14 -6.06 2.27 26.21
CA LEU A 14 -7.01 1.36 25.53
C LEU A 14 -8.38 2.00 25.22
N ALA A 15 -8.59 3.28 25.53
CA ALA A 15 -9.87 3.97 25.33
C ALA A 15 -9.92 4.87 24.08
N HIS A 16 -8.88 4.94 23.24
CA HIS A 16 -8.82 5.92 22.13
C HIS A 16 -9.18 5.38 20.73
N SER A 17 -9.60 4.14 20.54
CA SER A 17 -9.96 3.71 19.17
C SER A 17 -10.95 2.56 19.13
N LEU A 18 -12.12 2.77 19.73
CA LEU A 18 -13.34 2.10 19.30
C LEU A 18 -14.43 3.18 19.17
N ASP A 19 -14.34 3.99 18.11
CA ASP A 19 -15.50 4.71 17.60
C ASP A 19 -16.30 3.73 16.71
N PRO A 20 -17.48 3.24 17.12
CA PRO A 20 -18.31 2.39 16.31
C PRO A 20 -19.30 3.18 15.44
N GLY A 21 -19.12 4.50 15.27
CA GLY A 21 -20.14 5.37 14.69
C GLY A 21 -19.65 6.57 13.89
N GLY A 22 -18.38 6.59 13.45
CA GLY A 22 -17.85 7.64 12.60
C GLY A 22 -18.58 7.71 11.27
N GLN A 23 -19.61 8.57 11.18
CA GLN A 23 -20.17 9.03 9.92
C GLN A 23 -19.02 9.69 9.15
N GLY A 24 -18.37 8.90 8.30
CA GLY A 24 -17.21 9.32 7.55
C GLY A 24 -17.53 10.61 6.81
N VAL A 25 -16.74 11.65 7.07
CA VAL A 25 -16.77 12.89 6.29
C VAL A 25 -16.86 12.51 4.82
N PRO A 26 -17.82 13.05 4.04
CA PRO A 26 -17.97 12.69 2.63
C PRO A 26 -16.68 13.05 1.90
N VAL A 27 -15.80 12.06 1.73
CA VAL A 27 -14.52 12.19 1.02
C VAL A 27 -14.83 12.23 -0.46
N SER A 28 -14.37 13.27 -1.15
CA SER A 28 -14.63 13.40 -2.59
C SER A 28 -14.03 12.23 -3.36
N LEU A 29 -14.63 11.86 -4.49
CA LEU A 29 -14.08 10.82 -5.36
C LEU A 29 -12.67 11.20 -5.84
N GLN A 30 -12.44 12.48 -6.11
CA GLN A 30 -11.14 13.00 -6.51
C GLN A 30 -10.08 12.76 -5.42
N ASP A 31 -10.39 13.07 -4.16
CA ASP A 31 -9.46 12.85 -3.05
C ASP A 31 -9.17 11.36 -2.86
N ARG A 32 -10.19 10.50 -2.98
CA ARG A 32 -10.00 9.03 -2.93
C ARG A 32 -9.10 8.54 -4.06
N LEU A 33 -9.24 9.08 -5.27
CA LEU A 33 -8.40 8.71 -6.42
C LEU A 33 -6.95 9.18 -6.23
N ILE A 34 -6.74 10.42 -5.76
CA ILE A 34 -5.40 10.94 -5.47
C ILE A 34 -4.73 10.11 -4.40
N GLN A 35 -5.45 9.78 -3.32
CA GLN A 35 -4.93 8.95 -2.23
C GLN A 35 -4.58 7.55 -2.72
N ALA A 36 -5.49 6.86 -3.42
CA ALA A 36 -5.24 5.51 -3.94
C ALA A 36 -4.04 5.48 -4.91
N PHE A 37 -3.89 6.51 -5.76
CA PHE A 37 -2.73 6.64 -6.64
C PHE A 37 -1.43 6.84 -5.84
N ALA A 38 -1.44 7.73 -4.85
CA ALA A 38 -0.28 7.99 -4.01
C ALA A 38 0.17 6.74 -3.23
N GLU A 39 -0.79 6.01 -2.66
CA GLU A 39 -0.55 4.73 -1.97
C GLU A 39 0.06 3.70 -2.93
N SER A 40 -0.50 3.55 -4.13
CA SER A 40 0.02 2.62 -5.14
C SER A 40 1.43 3.00 -5.62
N ALA A 41 1.69 4.28 -5.84
CA ALA A 41 3.01 4.79 -6.23
C ALA A 41 4.05 4.57 -5.11
N GLN A 42 3.67 4.77 -3.84
CA GLN A 42 4.54 4.49 -2.70
C GLN A 42 4.82 3.00 -2.55
N ALA A 43 3.80 2.15 -2.68
CA ALA A 43 3.94 0.70 -2.62
C ALA A 43 4.89 0.19 -3.71
N SER A 44 4.71 0.65 -4.96
CA SER A 44 5.59 0.33 -6.09
C SER A 44 7.05 0.72 -5.82
N LYS A 45 7.29 1.95 -5.34
CA LYS A 45 8.65 2.39 -4.95
C LYS A 45 9.26 1.53 -3.85
N SER A 46 8.46 1.19 -2.83
CA SER A 46 8.90 0.34 -1.72
C SER A 46 9.30 -1.06 -2.21
N GLN A 47 8.49 -1.68 -3.08
CA GLN A 47 8.81 -2.99 -3.67
C GLN A 47 10.12 -2.96 -4.45
N VAL A 48 10.33 -1.93 -5.29
CA VAL A 48 11.60 -1.75 -6.01
C VAL A 48 12.78 -1.61 -5.05
N ALA A 49 12.63 -0.82 -3.98
CA ALA A 49 13.68 -0.68 -2.97
C ALA A 49 14.00 -2.01 -2.27
N GLN A 50 12.99 -2.82 -1.95
CA GLN A 50 13.18 -4.15 -1.36
C GLN A 50 13.90 -5.11 -2.32
N ILE A 51 13.54 -5.12 -3.60
CA ILE A 51 14.25 -5.88 -4.64
C ILE A 51 15.71 -5.44 -4.73
N GLN A 52 15.97 -4.13 -4.73
CA GLN A 52 17.34 -3.59 -4.75
C GLN A 52 18.14 -3.99 -3.50
N GLN A 53 17.51 -4.02 -2.32
CA GLN A 53 18.16 -4.49 -1.09
C GLN A 53 18.49 -5.99 -1.16
N LEU A 54 17.61 -6.80 -1.73
CA LEU A 54 17.90 -8.23 -1.95
C LEU A 54 19.10 -8.42 -2.88
N LEU A 55 19.19 -7.64 -3.96
CA LEU A 55 20.33 -7.69 -4.89
C LEU A 55 21.68 -7.33 -4.24
N GLN A 56 21.67 -6.56 -3.16
CA GLN A 56 22.87 -6.17 -2.40
C GLN A 56 23.27 -7.20 -1.34
N ARG A 57 22.47 -8.24 -1.12
CA ARG A 57 22.80 -9.26 -0.13
C ARG A 57 24.07 -10.02 -0.53
N PRO A 58 24.97 -10.31 0.43
CA PRO A 58 26.19 -11.06 0.15
C PRO A 58 25.92 -12.51 -0.26
N ASP A 59 24.76 -13.06 0.12
CA ASP A 59 24.31 -14.42 -0.21
C ASP A 59 23.37 -14.49 -1.42
N ILE A 60 23.33 -13.45 -2.27
CA ILE A 60 22.44 -13.38 -3.44
C ILE A 60 22.64 -14.53 -4.44
N THR A 61 23.81 -15.17 -4.44
CA THR A 61 24.10 -16.34 -5.29
C THR A 61 23.50 -17.64 -4.75
N SER A 62 22.95 -17.63 -3.54
CA SER A 62 22.27 -18.81 -2.98
C SER A 62 20.94 -19.07 -3.70
N PRO A 63 20.57 -20.34 -3.94
CA PRO A 63 19.29 -20.67 -4.56
C PRO A 63 18.07 -20.09 -3.82
N GLN A 64 18.15 -20.00 -2.49
CA GLN A 64 17.10 -19.46 -1.65
C GLN A 64 16.94 -17.96 -1.83
N ALA A 65 18.05 -17.20 -1.89
CA ALA A 65 18.00 -15.77 -2.15
C ALA A 65 17.50 -15.47 -3.58
N LEU A 66 17.89 -16.27 -4.57
CA LEU A 66 17.41 -16.16 -5.93
C LEU A 66 15.91 -16.46 -6.06
N ALA A 67 15.41 -17.48 -5.36
CA ALA A 67 13.97 -17.80 -5.34
C ALA A 67 13.15 -16.65 -4.76
N LEU A 68 13.60 -16.06 -3.64
CA LEU A 68 12.96 -14.89 -3.04
C LEU A 68 13.02 -13.67 -3.97
N LEU A 69 14.16 -13.42 -4.60
CA LEU A 69 14.31 -12.35 -5.58
C LEU A 69 13.33 -12.51 -6.75
N GLN A 70 13.18 -13.74 -7.26
CA GLN A 70 12.28 -14.07 -8.36
C GLN A 70 10.81 -13.85 -7.96
N GLU A 71 10.41 -14.28 -6.77
CA GLU A 71 9.07 -14.06 -6.23
C GLU A 71 8.75 -12.56 -6.14
N GLN A 72 9.63 -11.79 -5.49
CA GLN A 72 9.44 -10.35 -5.30
C GLN A 72 9.40 -9.59 -6.64
N THR A 73 10.27 -9.96 -7.57
CA THR A 73 10.28 -9.38 -8.93
C THR A 73 9.02 -9.74 -9.71
N GLY A 74 8.55 -10.98 -9.59
CA GLY A 74 7.32 -11.45 -10.21
C GLY A 74 6.10 -10.72 -9.69
N GLN A 75 5.99 -10.56 -8.37
CA GLN A 75 4.89 -9.84 -7.73
C GLN A 75 4.86 -8.38 -8.17
N TYR A 76 6.01 -7.68 -8.16
CA TYR A 76 6.11 -6.31 -8.66
C TYR A 76 5.63 -6.18 -10.11
N ASN A 77 5.99 -7.13 -10.98
CA ASN A 77 5.57 -7.13 -12.38
C ASN A 77 4.05 -7.26 -12.53
N VAL A 78 3.42 -8.14 -11.73
CA VAL A 78 1.95 -8.28 -11.71
C VAL A 78 1.29 -6.99 -11.25
N ASP A 79 1.74 -6.45 -10.12
CA ASP A 79 1.16 -5.27 -9.48
C ASP A 79 1.20 -4.04 -10.41
N ILE A 80 2.37 -3.76 -11.01
CA ILE A 80 2.54 -2.59 -11.88
C ILE A 80 1.74 -2.71 -13.18
N ASN A 81 1.63 -3.92 -13.74
CA ASN A 81 0.85 -4.15 -14.96
C ASN A 81 -0.65 -4.04 -14.70
N LEU A 82 -1.13 -4.52 -13.56
CA LEU A 82 -2.52 -4.37 -13.16
C LEU A 82 -2.86 -2.89 -12.95
N LEU A 83 -2.02 -2.14 -12.24
CA LEU A 83 -2.17 -0.69 -12.07
C LEU A 83 -2.28 0.03 -13.41
N ASN A 84 -1.32 -0.21 -14.32
CA ASN A 84 -1.32 0.40 -15.66
C ASN A 84 -2.58 0.05 -16.46
N THR A 85 -3.04 -1.19 -16.36
CA THR A 85 -4.26 -1.65 -17.04
C THR A 85 -5.49 -0.92 -16.50
N LEU A 86 -5.64 -0.84 -15.18
CA LEU A 86 -6.76 -0.16 -14.53
C LEU A 86 -6.80 1.33 -14.85
N VAL A 87 -5.65 2.01 -14.79
CA VAL A 87 -5.53 3.43 -15.16
C VAL A 87 -5.96 3.65 -16.61
N ARG A 88 -5.49 2.82 -17.55
CA ARG A 88 -5.88 2.92 -18.96
C ARG A 88 -7.37 2.69 -19.16
N LYS A 89 -7.97 1.74 -18.46
CA LYS A 89 -9.42 1.47 -18.53
C LYS A 89 -10.23 2.64 -17.98
N ALA A 90 -9.84 3.19 -16.82
CA ALA A 90 -10.52 4.34 -16.23
C ALA A 90 -10.48 5.57 -17.15
N VAL A 91 -9.30 5.92 -17.67
CA VAL A 91 -9.14 7.03 -18.62
C VAL A 91 -9.97 6.80 -19.88
N GLY A 92 -9.91 5.61 -20.47
CA GLY A 92 -10.70 5.29 -21.66
C GLY A 92 -12.22 5.38 -21.43
N THR A 93 -12.71 5.00 -20.25
CA THR A 93 -14.12 5.19 -19.88
C THR A 93 -14.47 6.68 -19.78
N VAL A 94 -13.63 7.50 -19.13
CA VAL A 94 -13.85 8.95 -19.04
C VAL A 94 -13.87 9.59 -20.43
N GLU A 95 -12.88 9.27 -21.28
CA GLU A 95 -12.83 9.76 -22.66
C GLU A 95 -14.06 9.37 -23.49
N THR A 96 -14.56 8.16 -23.29
CA THR A 96 -15.78 7.68 -23.98
C THR A 96 -17.00 8.49 -23.55
N LEU A 97 -17.18 8.71 -22.24
CA LEU A 97 -18.31 9.50 -21.71
C LEU A 97 -18.26 10.95 -22.21
N LEU A 98 -17.08 11.58 -22.20
CA LEU A 98 -16.91 12.97 -22.67
C LEU A 98 -17.12 13.14 -24.18
N ARG A 99 -16.94 12.08 -24.97
CA ARG A 99 -17.19 12.11 -26.43
C ARG A 99 -18.66 11.86 -26.77
N GLN A 100 -19.39 11.19 -25.90
CA GLN A 100 -20.80 10.86 -26.07
C GLN A 100 -21.74 11.91 -25.45
N SER A 101 -21.21 12.82 -24.64
CA SER A 101 -21.89 14.04 -24.14
C SER A 101 -21.83 15.18 -25.15
#